data_AF-W2T2S4-F1
#
_entry.id   AF-W2T2S4-F1
#
_cell.length_a   1.000
_cell.length_b   1.000
_cell.length_c   1.000
_cell.angle_alpha   90.00
_cell.angle_beta   90.00
_cell.angle_gamma   90.00
#
_symmetry.space_group_name_H-M   'P 1'
#
loop_
_entity.id
_entity.type
_entity.pdbx_description
1 polymer ?
#
loop_
_entity_poly.entity_id
_entity_poly.type
_entity_poly.pdbx_seq_one_letter_code
_entity_poly.pdbx_strand_id
1 'polypeptide(L)'
;MGAAAQLRLLLWKNWLQQIRSPWFTLMEFFIPMLLIAISFGLMIGLRGNFERDHRLRNYQEWPVMGSAYDFITPTNSSKLDSAILDPVTLLSNLSVDCPFLNLTAVNDGGVHLDVELIYAPITDKTRKIMELVQKRYSMTIMNPLGLLYGPFASFAQIPIPKYFQSNMTIQGFKTEADMVSYAKESFSNQCGNPLLAGITFGDSIAERLMTDVDLEYTIRLSNTNRRSRTVGCS
;
A
#
# COMPACT_ATOMS: atom_id res chain seq x y z
N MET A 1 -17.70 28.19 -70.58
CA MET A 1 -16.89 28.73 -69.46
C MET A 1 -16.79 27.64 -68.39
N GLY A 2 -15.59 27.11 -68.14
CA GLY A 2 -15.42 25.90 -67.32
C GLY A 2 -15.52 26.16 -65.82
N ALA A 3 -16.23 25.31 -65.10
CA ALA A 3 -16.46 25.41 -63.64
C ALA A 3 -15.16 25.54 -62.82
N ALA A 4 -14.05 24.95 -63.29
CA ALA A 4 -12.73 25.08 -62.66
C ALA A 4 -12.17 26.52 -62.69
N ALA A 5 -12.43 27.28 -63.76
CA ALA A 5 -12.01 28.67 -63.85
C ALA A 5 -12.81 29.56 -62.89
N GLN A 6 -14.10 29.25 -62.70
CA GLN A 6 -14.94 29.92 -61.70
C GLN A 6 -14.51 29.59 -60.27
N LEU A 7 -14.20 28.32 -59.97
CA LEU A 7 -13.72 27.91 -58.65
C LEU A 7 -12.37 28.57 -58.31
N ARG A 8 -11.46 28.68 -59.27
CA ARG A 8 -10.18 29.41 -59.10
C ARG A 8 -10.41 30.89 -58.78
N LEU A 9 -11.33 31.55 -59.48
CA LEU A 9 -11.67 32.95 -59.22
C LEU A 9 -12.34 33.14 -57.85
N LEU A 10 -13.18 32.19 -57.43
CA LEU A 10 -13.81 32.22 -56.11
C LEU A 10 -12.79 32.02 -54.99
N LEU A 11 -11.86 31.05 -55.12
CA LEU A 11 -10.77 30.85 -54.17
C LEU A 11 -9.86 32.09 -54.11
N TRP A 12 -9.51 32.66 -55.25
CA TRP A 12 -8.67 33.86 -55.32
C TRP A 12 -9.34 35.07 -54.67
N LYS A 13 -10.66 35.24 -54.88
CA LYS A 13 -11.44 36.29 -54.24
C LYS A 13 -11.49 36.11 -52.72
N ASN A 14 -11.76 34.91 -52.23
CA ASN A 14 -11.78 34.61 -50.80
C ASN A 14 -10.39 34.80 -50.15
N TRP A 15 -9.33 34.39 -50.83
CA TRP A 15 -7.95 34.57 -50.38
C TRP A 15 -7.57 36.06 -50.26
N LEU A 16 -7.89 36.87 -51.29
CA LEU A 16 -7.68 38.32 -51.25
C LEU A 16 -8.50 39.01 -50.15
N GLN A 17 -9.70 38.51 -49.88
CA GLN A 17 -10.56 39.04 -48.82
C GLN A 17 -10.00 38.69 -47.41
N GLN A 18 -9.40 37.51 -47.25
CA GLN A 18 -8.72 37.10 -46.02
C GLN A 18 -7.46 37.94 -45.75
N ILE A 19 -6.68 38.27 -46.79
CA ILE A 19 -5.52 39.18 -46.69
C ILE A 19 -5.93 40.60 -46.24
N ARG A 20 -7.13 41.07 -46.62
CA ARG A 20 -7.64 42.39 -46.21
C ARG A 20 -8.16 42.44 -44.77
N SER A 21 -8.32 41.29 -44.12
CA SER A 21 -8.57 41.19 -42.68
C SER A 21 -7.36 40.55 -41.99
N PRO A 22 -6.21 41.25 -41.98
CA PRO A 22 -4.96 40.69 -41.47
C PRO A 22 -5.05 40.37 -39.99
N TRP A 23 -5.84 41.15 -39.23
CA TRP A 23 -6.02 40.95 -37.79
C TRP A 23 -6.77 39.65 -37.47
N PHE A 24 -7.82 39.33 -38.22
CA PHE A 24 -8.58 38.10 -38.03
C PHE A 24 -7.74 36.86 -38.34
N THR A 25 -7.01 36.90 -39.46
CA THR A 25 -6.12 35.80 -39.88
C THR A 25 -4.96 35.59 -38.90
N LEU A 26 -4.42 36.67 -38.32
CA LEU A 26 -3.37 36.60 -37.32
C LEU A 26 -3.89 35.97 -36.02
N MET A 27 -5.07 36.39 -35.54
CA MET A 27 -5.69 35.83 -34.34
C MET A 27 -6.05 34.34 -34.50
N GLU A 28 -6.53 33.94 -35.68
CA GLU A 28 -6.85 32.55 -36.02
C GLU A 28 -5.61 31.64 -35.95
N PHE A 29 -4.42 32.16 -36.24
CA PHE A 29 -3.17 31.40 -36.13
C PHE A 29 -2.54 31.49 -34.72
N PHE A 30 -2.59 32.66 -34.10
CA PHE A 30 -1.90 32.91 -32.83
C PHE A 30 -2.61 32.29 -31.63
N ILE A 31 -3.94 32.27 -31.63
CA ILE A 31 -4.73 31.69 -30.52
C ILE A 31 -4.46 30.18 -30.38
N PRO A 32 -4.55 29.35 -31.45
CA PRO A 32 -4.20 27.94 -31.36
C PRO A 32 -2.74 27.72 -30.96
N MET A 33 -1.80 28.52 -31.49
CA MET A 33 -0.38 28.39 -31.13
C MET A 33 -0.14 28.69 -29.65
N LEU A 34 -0.78 29.73 -29.12
CA LEU A 34 -0.68 30.10 -27.71
C LEU A 34 -1.28 29.02 -26.80
N LEU A 35 -2.43 28.45 -27.16
CA LEU A 35 -3.05 27.35 -26.40
C LEU A 35 -2.16 26.10 -26.37
N ILE A 36 -1.52 25.76 -27.49
CA ILE A 36 -0.57 24.64 -27.58
C ILE A 36 0.69 24.95 -26.75
N ALA A 37 1.24 26.16 -26.86
CA ALA A 37 2.43 26.56 -26.12
C ALA A 37 2.19 26.56 -24.60
N ILE A 38 1.00 27.00 -24.15
CA ILE A 38 0.63 26.97 -22.73
C ILE A 38 0.47 25.53 -22.23
N SER A 39 -0.19 24.64 -22.98
CA SER A 39 -0.39 23.26 -22.55
C SER A 39 0.93 22.48 -22.47
N PHE A 40 1.79 22.59 -23.49
CA PHE A 40 3.12 21.98 -23.47
C PHE A 40 4.05 22.66 -22.46
N GLY A 41 3.98 23.98 -22.32
CA GLY A 41 4.76 24.74 -21.33
C GLY A 41 4.41 24.36 -19.90
N LEU A 42 3.13 24.17 -19.59
CA LEU A 42 2.68 23.67 -18.30
C LEU A 42 3.11 22.22 -18.07
N MET A 43 2.99 21.35 -19.08
CA MET A 43 3.46 19.97 -18.98
C MET A 43 4.96 19.90 -18.67
N ILE A 44 5.78 20.69 -19.36
CA ILE A 44 7.24 20.74 -19.13
C ILE A 44 7.58 21.42 -17.80
N GLY A 45 6.95 22.54 -17.47
CA GLY A 45 7.22 23.29 -16.24
C GLY A 45 6.79 22.56 -14.97
N LEU A 46 5.71 21.78 -15.06
CA LEU A 46 5.21 20.97 -13.95
C LEU A 46 5.77 19.54 -13.97
N ARG A 47 6.57 19.18 -14.98
CA ARG A 47 7.18 17.85 -15.12
C ARG A 47 7.93 17.42 -13.86
N GLY A 48 8.74 18.30 -13.27
CA GLY A 48 9.49 17.98 -12.05
C GLY A 48 8.62 17.72 -10.81
N ASN A 49 7.36 18.17 -10.81
CA ASN A 49 6.41 17.94 -9.72
C ASN A 49 5.56 16.69 -9.93
N PHE A 50 5.18 16.38 -11.17
CA PHE A 50 4.29 15.24 -11.49
C PHE A 50 5.02 13.99 -11.98
N GLU A 51 6.13 14.14 -12.72
CA GLU A 51 7.01 13.05 -13.14
C GLU A 51 8.22 12.99 -12.19
N ARG A 52 7.99 12.53 -10.95
CA ARG A 52 9.08 12.18 -10.05
C ARG A 52 9.57 10.79 -10.40
N ASP A 53 10.71 10.72 -11.09
CA ASP A 53 11.48 9.49 -11.17
C ASP A 53 11.98 9.13 -9.76
N HIS A 54 11.28 8.19 -9.13
CA HIS A 54 11.77 7.57 -7.92
C HIS A 54 12.97 6.70 -8.29
N ARG A 55 14.19 7.18 -8.00
CA ARG A 55 15.38 6.34 -8.12
C ARG A 55 15.13 5.03 -7.40
N LEU A 56 15.37 3.92 -8.08
CA LEU A 56 15.36 2.57 -7.50
C LEU A 56 16.22 2.60 -6.23
N ARG A 57 15.56 2.56 -5.07
CA ARG A 57 16.24 2.37 -3.80
C ARG A 57 16.48 0.87 -3.69
N ASN A 58 17.74 0.47 -3.62
CA ASN A 58 18.08 -0.85 -3.13
C ASN A 58 17.69 -0.89 -1.65
N TYR A 59 16.53 -1.47 -1.38
CA TYR A 59 16.12 -1.78 -0.03
C TYR A 59 17.03 -2.88 0.50
N GLN A 60 17.38 -2.78 1.78
CA GLN A 60 18.07 -3.87 2.45
C GLN A 60 17.16 -5.10 2.41
N GLU A 61 17.74 -6.28 2.21
CA GLU A 61 17.00 -7.53 2.23
C GLU A 61 16.32 -7.66 3.60
N TRP A 62 14.99 -7.77 3.58
CA TRP A 62 14.23 -8.02 4.80
C TRP A 62 14.05 -9.53 4.95
N PRO A 63 14.63 -10.16 5.97
CA PRO A 63 14.46 -11.58 6.19
C PRO A 63 13.00 -11.87 6.57
N VAL A 64 12.22 -12.41 5.64
CA VAL A 64 10.86 -12.88 5.89
C VAL A 64 10.94 -14.33 6.35
N MET A 65 10.57 -14.59 7.60
CA MET A 65 10.54 -15.93 8.19
C MET A 65 9.23 -16.67 7.91
N GLY A 66 8.17 -15.95 7.54
CA GLY A 66 6.83 -16.51 7.34
C GLY A 66 6.23 -17.00 8.66
N SER A 67 6.46 -16.24 9.74
CA SER A 67 6.04 -16.58 11.11
C SER A 67 5.85 -15.32 11.96
N ALA A 68 5.37 -15.47 13.20
CA ALA A 68 5.15 -14.35 14.10
C ALA A 68 6.39 -13.46 14.35
N TYR A 69 7.60 -13.95 14.09
CA TYR A 69 8.83 -13.15 14.11
C TYR A 69 8.79 -11.97 13.15
N ASP A 70 8.06 -12.07 12.02
CA ASP A 70 7.96 -11.00 11.02
C ASP A 70 7.27 -9.74 11.58
N PHE A 71 6.46 -9.87 12.63
CA PHE A 71 5.81 -8.73 13.27
C PHE A 71 6.77 -7.82 14.02
N ILE A 72 7.82 -8.42 14.62
CA ILE A 72 8.77 -7.75 15.50
C ILE A 72 10.14 -7.54 14.86
N THR A 73 10.41 -8.20 13.74
CA THR A 73 11.69 -8.09 13.03
C THR A 73 11.71 -6.81 12.19
N PRO A 74 12.64 -5.88 12.44
CA PRO A 74 12.72 -4.64 11.70
C PRO A 74 13.18 -4.88 10.27
N THR A 75 12.67 -4.07 9.34
CA THR A 75 13.14 -4.07 7.94
C THR A 75 14.56 -3.52 7.79
N ASN A 76 15.03 -2.77 8.78
CA ASN A 76 16.38 -2.23 8.85
C ASN A 76 16.94 -2.38 10.27
N SER A 77 18.06 -3.09 10.42
CA SER A 77 18.71 -3.33 11.71
C SER A 77 19.10 -2.06 12.47
N SER A 78 19.31 -0.95 11.75
CA SER A 78 19.66 0.36 12.32
C SER A 78 18.43 1.22 12.64
N LYS A 79 17.23 0.85 12.18
CA LYS A 79 15.97 1.56 12.42
C LYS A 79 14.92 0.60 12.97
N LEU A 80 14.85 0.52 14.28
CA LEU A 80 14.01 -0.44 14.99
C LEU A 80 12.51 -0.15 14.89
N ASP A 81 12.15 1.11 14.63
CA ASP A 81 10.79 1.56 14.34
C ASP A 81 10.26 1.08 12.98
N SER A 82 11.09 0.36 12.22
CA SER A 82 10.75 -0.12 10.88
C SER A 82 10.10 -1.51 10.84
N ALA A 83 9.88 -2.13 12.00
CA ALA A 83 9.09 -3.35 12.14
C ALA A 83 7.58 -3.08 11.94
N ILE A 84 6.80 -4.14 11.66
CA ILE A 84 5.33 -4.04 11.52
C ILE A 84 4.71 -3.50 12.81
N LEU A 85 5.13 -4.08 13.94
CA LEU A 85 4.85 -3.57 15.26
C LEU A 85 6.07 -2.80 15.75
N ASP A 86 5.91 -1.51 16.04
CA ASP A 86 7.00 -0.71 16.58
C ASP A 86 7.34 -1.21 18.01
N PRO A 87 8.49 -1.88 18.20
CA PRO A 87 8.83 -2.48 19.48
C PRO A 87 9.00 -1.42 20.57
N VAL A 88 9.39 -0.20 20.22
CA VAL A 88 9.60 0.89 21.17
C VAL A 88 8.26 1.38 21.73
N THR A 89 7.21 1.40 20.91
CA THR A 89 5.84 1.71 21.37
C THR A 89 5.21 0.58 22.18
N LEU A 90 5.66 -0.67 22.00
CA LEU A 90 5.30 -1.79 22.87
C LEU A 90 5.96 -1.69 24.26
N LEU A 91 7.08 -0.99 24.38
CA LEU A 91 7.91 -0.86 25.59
C LEU A 91 7.53 0.36 26.46
N SER A 92 7.16 1.48 25.85
CA SER A 92 6.62 2.63 26.56
C SER A 92 5.13 2.40 26.78
N ASN A 93 4.72 2.04 28.02
CA ASN A 93 3.34 2.03 28.54
C ASN A 93 2.31 2.44 27.50
N LEU A 94 1.45 1.51 27.04
CA LEU A 94 0.35 1.59 26.06
C LEU A 94 -0.47 2.91 26.09
N SER A 95 0.19 4.04 25.89
CA SER A 95 -0.30 5.42 25.92
C SER A 95 -0.35 5.97 24.49
N VAL A 96 -0.44 5.06 23.53
CA VAL A 96 -0.93 5.39 22.20
C VAL A 96 -2.44 5.19 22.29
N ASP A 97 -3.20 6.28 22.25
CA ASP A 97 -4.67 6.28 22.44
C ASP A 97 -5.43 5.40 21.44
N CYS A 98 -4.76 4.87 20.40
CA CYS A 98 -5.36 4.05 19.34
C CYS A 98 -4.31 3.21 18.57
N PRO A 99 -3.85 2.05 19.09
CA PRO A 99 -3.06 1.12 18.29
C PRO A 99 -3.95 0.50 17.20
N PHE A 100 -3.42 0.32 15.99
CA PHE A 100 -4.19 -0.26 14.86
C PHE A 100 -4.56 -1.73 15.13
N LEU A 101 -3.59 -2.55 15.53
CA LEU A 101 -3.81 -3.95 15.90
C LEU A 101 -4.16 -4.10 17.38
N ASN A 102 -4.93 -5.14 17.71
CA ASN A 102 -5.31 -5.47 19.08
C ASN A 102 -4.10 -5.98 19.89
N LEU A 103 -3.43 -5.04 20.57
CA LEU A 103 -2.27 -5.29 21.41
C LEU A 103 -2.65 -5.11 22.87
N THR A 104 -2.46 -6.15 23.67
CA THR A 104 -2.73 -6.11 25.11
C THR A 104 -1.47 -6.45 25.90
N ALA A 105 -1.17 -5.64 26.91
CA ALA A 105 -0.12 -5.96 27.88
C ALA A 105 -0.69 -6.90 28.94
N VAL A 106 0.00 -8.00 29.21
CA VAL A 106 -0.36 -8.96 30.23
C VAL A 106 0.36 -8.60 31.52
N ASN A 107 -0.31 -8.70 32.67
CA ASN A 107 0.21 -8.33 34.00
C ASN A 107 1.54 -9.01 34.39
N ASP A 108 1.93 -10.10 33.74
CA ASP A 108 3.22 -10.79 33.94
C ASP A 108 4.39 -10.18 33.12
N GLY A 109 4.18 -9.04 32.46
CA GLY A 109 5.19 -8.38 31.62
C GLY A 109 5.35 -9.04 30.24
N GLY A 110 4.28 -9.67 29.74
CA GLY A 110 4.19 -10.19 28.38
C GLY A 110 3.32 -9.29 27.49
N VAL A 111 3.48 -9.42 26.18
CA VAL A 111 2.65 -8.73 25.17
C VAL A 111 1.85 -9.77 24.41
N HIS A 112 0.55 -9.54 24.28
CA HIS A 112 -0.36 -10.36 23.48
C HIS A 112 -0.84 -9.58 22.25
N LEU A 113 -0.84 -10.25 21.10
CA LEU A 113 -1.31 -9.72 19.83
C LEU A 113 -2.37 -10.68 19.25
N ASP A 114 -3.60 -10.19 19.13
CA ASP A 114 -4.63 -10.86 18.34
C ASP A 114 -4.58 -10.35 16.90
N VAL A 115 -4.46 -11.29 15.97
CA VAL A 115 -4.45 -11.01 14.53
C VAL A 115 -5.50 -11.85 13.84
N GLU A 116 -6.20 -11.26 12.90
CA GLU A 116 -7.15 -11.92 12.02
C GLU A 116 -6.72 -11.73 10.57
N LEU A 117 -6.76 -12.82 9.82
CA LEU A 117 -6.47 -12.86 8.40
C LEU A 117 -7.67 -13.44 7.64
N ILE A 118 -8.24 -12.63 6.76
CA ILE A 118 -9.40 -13.06 5.97
C ILE A 118 -8.98 -13.54 4.60
N TYR A 119 -9.74 -14.47 4.00
CA TYR A 119 -9.41 -14.97 2.68
C TYR A 119 -10.62 -15.38 1.85
N ALA A 120 -10.46 -15.36 0.53
CA ALA A 120 -11.43 -15.85 -0.45
C ALA A 120 -10.73 -16.43 -1.69
N PRO A 121 -11.34 -17.38 -2.42
CA PRO A 121 -12.52 -18.15 -2.04
C PRO A 121 -12.19 -19.27 -1.03
N ILE A 122 -13.19 -19.77 -0.32
CA ILE A 122 -13.07 -20.98 0.50
C ILE A 122 -13.04 -22.21 -0.42
N THR A 123 -11.88 -22.87 -0.49
CA THR A 123 -11.71 -24.21 -1.06
C THR A 123 -10.89 -25.07 -0.10
N ASP A 124 -10.85 -26.38 -0.33
CA ASP A 124 -10.01 -27.29 0.48
C ASP A 124 -8.51 -26.93 0.42
N LYS A 125 -8.07 -26.36 -0.70
CA LYS A 125 -6.67 -25.96 -0.91
C LYS A 125 -6.36 -24.66 -0.18
N THR A 126 -7.18 -23.62 -0.37
CA THR A 126 -6.98 -22.33 0.29
C THR A 126 -7.11 -22.46 1.80
N ARG A 127 -8.06 -23.26 2.29
CA ARG A 127 -8.18 -23.57 3.72
C ARG A 127 -6.91 -24.18 4.31
N LYS A 128 -6.33 -25.20 3.66
CA LYS A 128 -5.08 -25.83 4.13
C LYS A 128 -3.89 -24.86 4.16
N ILE A 129 -3.79 -23.98 3.16
CA ILE A 129 -2.77 -22.92 3.13
C ILE A 129 -2.96 -22.00 4.34
N MET A 130 -4.20 -21.55 4.56
CA MET A 130 -4.51 -20.60 5.62
C MET A 130 -4.36 -21.21 7.02
N GLU A 131 -4.70 -22.49 7.21
CA GLU A 131 -4.43 -23.22 8.47
C GLU A 131 -2.92 -23.31 8.75
N LEU A 132 -2.09 -23.50 7.72
CA LEU A 132 -0.64 -23.51 7.86
C LEU A 132 -0.09 -22.13 8.21
N VAL A 133 -0.62 -21.08 7.59
CA VAL A 133 -0.31 -19.68 7.95
C VAL A 133 -0.72 -19.43 9.40
N GLN A 134 -1.95 -19.77 9.78
CA GLN A 134 -2.47 -19.62 11.14
C GLN A 134 -1.53 -20.25 12.17
N LYS A 135 -1.09 -21.48 11.92
CA LYS A 135 -0.16 -22.20 12.81
C LYS A 135 1.21 -21.53 12.92
N ARG A 136 1.74 -20.98 11.82
CA ARG A 136 3.05 -20.31 11.82
C ARG A 136 3.03 -18.93 12.49
N TYR A 137 1.88 -18.27 12.50
CA TYR A 137 1.72 -16.97 13.16
C TYR A 137 1.14 -17.08 14.58
N SER A 138 0.58 -18.23 14.97
CA SER A 138 0.12 -18.48 16.34
C SER A 138 1.23 -19.12 17.18
N MET A 139 2.07 -18.30 17.82
CA MET A 139 3.18 -18.78 18.65
C MET A 139 3.56 -17.80 19.76
N THR A 140 4.29 -18.32 20.74
CA THR A 140 4.91 -17.54 21.81
C THR A 140 6.41 -17.46 21.60
N ILE A 141 6.94 -16.25 21.54
CA ILE A 141 8.35 -15.92 21.39
C ILE A 141 8.86 -15.47 22.76
N MET A 142 9.81 -16.22 23.32
CA MET A 142 10.48 -15.84 24.57
C MET A 142 11.58 -14.83 24.28
N ASN A 143 11.70 -13.80 25.13
CA ASN A 143 12.67 -12.71 24.96
C ASN A 143 12.68 -12.18 23.51
N PRO A 144 11.54 -11.66 22.99
CA PRO A 144 11.39 -11.27 21.58
C PRO A 144 12.43 -10.24 21.13
N LEU A 145 12.95 -9.45 22.07
CA LEU A 145 13.97 -8.44 21.83
C LEU A 145 15.38 -8.90 22.21
N GLY A 146 15.56 -10.08 22.80
CA GLY A 146 16.87 -10.57 23.24
C GLY A 146 17.86 -10.77 22.09
N LEU A 147 17.37 -11.16 20.91
CA LEU A 147 18.20 -11.38 19.72
C LEU A 147 18.52 -10.08 18.96
N LEU A 148 17.64 -9.08 19.06
CA LEU A 148 17.78 -7.77 18.38
C LEU A 148 18.45 -6.71 19.28
N TYR A 149 18.29 -6.82 20.60
CA TYR A 149 18.70 -5.83 21.61
C TYR A 149 19.67 -6.40 22.66
N GLY A 150 20.03 -7.69 22.61
CA GLY A 150 20.89 -8.35 23.61
C GLY A 150 22.12 -7.54 24.09
N PRO A 151 22.88 -6.86 23.20
CA PRO A 151 24.00 -6.04 23.62
C PRO A 151 23.64 -4.61 24.09
N PHE A 152 22.45 -4.09 23.78
CA PHE A 152 22.00 -2.73 24.15
C PHE A 152 21.05 -2.70 25.35
N ALA A 153 20.32 -3.79 25.58
CA ALA A 153 19.33 -3.96 26.65
C ALA A 153 19.93 -3.78 28.05
N SER A 154 21.17 -4.24 28.25
CA SER A 154 21.91 -4.13 29.50
C SER A 154 22.35 -2.71 29.83
N PHE A 155 22.44 -1.81 28.84
CA PHE A 155 22.89 -0.43 29.05
C PHE A 155 21.75 0.56 29.34
N ALA A 156 20.52 0.26 28.91
CA ALA A 156 19.45 1.27 28.86
C ALA A 156 18.33 1.10 29.91
N GLN A 157 18.38 0.09 30.80
CA GLN A 157 17.31 -0.19 31.80
C GLN A 157 15.89 -0.19 31.20
N ILE A 158 15.76 -0.59 29.94
CA ILE A 158 14.47 -0.60 29.25
C ILE A 158 13.71 -1.84 29.71
N PRO A 159 12.46 -1.72 30.20
CA PRO A 159 11.65 -2.86 30.59
C PRO A 159 11.27 -3.68 29.34
N ILE A 160 12.01 -4.74 29.06
CA ILE A 160 11.78 -5.62 27.92
C ILE A 160 10.67 -6.63 28.25
N PRO A 161 9.69 -6.86 27.35
CA PRO A 161 8.68 -7.88 27.58
C PRO A 161 9.33 -9.26 27.63
N LYS A 162 8.93 -10.05 28.62
CA LYS A 162 9.48 -11.41 28.83
C LYS A 162 9.12 -12.33 27.67
N TYR A 163 7.93 -12.15 27.10
CA TYR A 163 7.46 -12.90 25.95
C TYR A 163 6.53 -12.05 25.08
N PHE A 164 6.46 -12.43 23.80
CA PHE A 164 5.48 -11.96 22.85
C PHE A 164 4.64 -13.15 22.41
N GLN A 165 3.32 -13.07 22.59
CA GLN A 165 2.38 -14.08 22.17
C GLN A 165 1.54 -13.52 21.03
N SER A 166 1.57 -14.18 19.89
CA SER A 166 0.66 -13.89 18.78
C SER A 166 -0.37 -15.00 18.66
N ASN A 167 -1.63 -14.61 18.51
CA ASN A 167 -2.74 -15.50 18.25
C ASN A 167 -3.36 -15.10 16.91
N MET A 168 -3.18 -15.94 15.89
CA MET A 168 -3.72 -15.71 14.56
C MET A 168 -5.03 -16.47 14.41
N THR A 169 -6.05 -15.77 13.95
CA THR A 169 -7.34 -16.33 13.54
C THR A 169 -7.52 -16.16 12.04
N ILE A 170 -8.25 -17.08 11.42
CA ILE A 170 -8.53 -17.03 9.99
C ILE A 170 -10.04 -17.07 9.76
N GLN A 171 -10.51 -16.26 8.81
CA GLN A 171 -11.90 -16.29 8.38
C GLN A 171 -11.99 -16.36 6.86
N GLY A 172 -12.62 -17.43 6.38
CA GLY A 172 -12.82 -17.64 4.95
C GLY A 172 -14.15 -17.05 4.46
N PHE A 173 -14.17 -16.62 3.21
CA PHE A 173 -15.36 -16.14 2.51
C PHE A 173 -15.51 -16.87 1.17
N LYS A 174 -16.76 -17.04 0.72
CA LYS A 174 -17.05 -17.70 -0.57
C LYS A 174 -16.61 -16.83 -1.74
N THR A 175 -16.81 -15.53 -1.66
CA THR A 175 -16.47 -14.57 -2.71
C THR A 175 -15.59 -13.45 -2.17
N GLU A 176 -14.80 -12.84 -3.05
CA GLU A 176 -14.02 -11.64 -2.71
C GLU A 176 -14.93 -10.48 -2.28
N ALA A 177 -16.10 -10.33 -2.89
CA ALA A 177 -17.05 -9.27 -2.56
C ALA A 177 -17.52 -9.35 -1.10
N ASP A 178 -17.85 -10.55 -0.62
CA ASP A 178 -18.24 -10.79 0.77
C ASP A 178 -17.09 -10.46 1.73
N MET A 179 -15.87 -10.94 1.41
CA MET A 179 -14.66 -10.64 2.18
C MET A 179 -14.40 -9.14 2.28
N VAL A 180 -14.54 -8.40 1.17
CA VAL A 180 -14.32 -6.95 1.12
C VAL A 180 -15.40 -6.21 1.92
N SER A 181 -16.66 -6.67 1.90
CA SER A 181 -17.71 -6.07 2.73
C SER A 181 -17.43 -6.23 4.23
N TYR A 182 -17.03 -7.43 4.67
CA TYR A 182 -16.61 -7.69 6.05
C TYR A 182 -15.40 -6.83 6.44
N ALA A 183 -14.39 -6.74 5.57
CA ALA A 183 -13.22 -5.90 5.82
C ALA A 183 -13.59 -4.44 6.03
N LYS A 184 -14.50 -3.90 5.21
CA LYS A 184 -14.98 -2.51 5.33
C LYS A 184 -15.69 -2.25 6.66
N GLU A 185 -16.51 -3.19 7.10
CA GLU A 185 -17.21 -3.11 8.38
C GLU A 185 -16.24 -3.21 9.55
N SER A 186 -15.33 -4.18 9.54
CA SER A 186 -14.30 -4.35 10.55
C SER A 186 -13.41 -3.10 10.66
N PHE A 187 -12.90 -2.57 9.55
CA PHE A 187 -12.07 -1.36 9.53
C PHE A 187 -12.82 -0.06 9.86
N SER A 188 -14.13 -0.09 10.07
CA SER A 188 -14.86 1.04 10.65
C SER A 188 -14.38 1.33 12.08
N ASN A 189 -13.96 0.29 12.82
CA ASN A 189 -13.27 0.45 14.08
C ASN A 189 -11.77 0.64 13.83
N GLN A 190 -11.27 1.84 14.12
CA GLN A 190 -9.91 2.26 13.78
C GLN A 190 -8.86 1.77 14.79
N CYS A 191 -9.27 1.42 16.01
CA CYS A 191 -8.39 1.08 17.12
C CYS A 191 -8.64 -0.35 17.60
N GLY A 192 -7.56 -1.09 17.88
CA GLY A 192 -7.62 -2.44 18.42
C GLY A 192 -8.30 -3.43 17.48
N ASN A 193 -8.19 -3.23 16.17
CA ASN A 193 -8.79 -4.13 15.20
C ASN A 193 -7.85 -5.32 14.97
N PRO A 194 -8.27 -6.58 15.19
CA PRO A 194 -7.42 -7.74 14.91
C PRO A 194 -7.15 -7.91 13.40
N LEU A 195 -7.99 -7.38 12.52
CA LEU A 195 -7.89 -7.58 11.08
C LEU A 195 -6.62 -6.95 10.48
N LEU A 196 -5.72 -7.79 9.98
CA LEU A 196 -4.47 -7.34 9.36
C LEU A 196 -4.62 -7.07 7.85
N ALA A 197 -5.20 -8.05 7.15
CA ALA A 197 -5.27 -8.09 5.70
C ALA A 197 -6.30 -9.11 5.21
N GLY A 198 -6.71 -8.97 3.95
CA GLY A 198 -7.42 -10.01 3.21
C GLY A 198 -6.57 -10.60 2.09
N ILE A 199 -6.72 -11.90 1.82
CA ILE A 199 -6.04 -12.59 0.71
C ILE A 199 -7.08 -13.14 -0.25
N THR A 200 -7.01 -12.71 -1.50
CA THR A 200 -7.81 -13.31 -2.58
C THR A 200 -6.92 -14.24 -3.39
N PHE A 201 -7.24 -15.53 -3.40
CA PHE A 201 -6.55 -16.53 -4.19
C PHE A 201 -7.15 -16.59 -5.60
N GLY A 202 -6.29 -16.59 -6.62
CA GLY A 202 -6.71 -16.86 -7.99
C GLY A 202 -7.08 -18.34 -8.18
N ASP A 203 -7.74 -18.63 -9.30
CA ASP A 203 -8.23 -19.97 -9.61
C ASP A 203 -7.09 -21.01 -9.70
N SER A 204 -5.88 -20.59 -10.07
CA SER A 204 -4.71 -21.47 -10.11
C SER A 204 -4.41 -22.07 -8.74
N ILE A 205 -4.51 -21.29 -7.66
CA ILE A 205 -4.31 -21.75 -6.28
C ILE A 205 -5.57 -22.44 -5.76
N ALA A 206 -6.73 -21.82 -5.96
CA ALA A 206 -7.99 -22.28 -5.40
C ALA A 206 -8.38 -23.67 -5.91
N GLU A 207 -8.11 -23.95 -7.19
CA GLU A 207 -8.56 -25.17 -7.87
C GLU A 207 -7.41 -26.06 -8.37
N ARG A 208 -6.25 -25.49 -8.71
CA ARG A 208 -5.20 -26.17 -9.51
C ARG A 208 -3.78 -26.19 -8.89
N LEU A 209 -3.66 -25.93 -7.59
CA LEU A 209 -2.36 -25.82 -6.88
C LEU A 209 -1.29 -26.90 -7.16
N MET A 210 -1.69 -28.12 -7.54
CA MET A 210 -0.76 -29.24 -7.79
C MET A 210 -0.37 -29.40 -9.26
N THR A 211 -0.98 -28.63 -10.15
CA THR A 211 -0.86 -28.76 -11.61
C THR A 211 -0.43 -27.46 -12.30
N ASP A 212 -0.66 -26.31 -11.68
CA ASP A 212 -0.22 -25.00 -12.17
C ASP A 212 1.17 -24.64 -11.61
N VAL A 213 2.00 -23.99 -12.44
CA VAL A 213 3.34 -23.49 -12.04
C VAL A 213 3.24 -22.07 -11.49
N ASP A 214 2.21 -21.33 -11.89
CA ASP A 214 2.02 -19.92 -11.55
C ASP A 214 1.04 -19.73 -10.39
N LEU A 215 1.53 -19.11 -9.32
CA LEU A 215 0.77 -18.78 -8.11
C LEU A 215 0.22 -17.36 -8.22
N GLU A 216 -1.09 -17.23 -8.40
CA GLU A 216 -1.76 -15.94 -8.44
C GLU A 216 -2.55 -15.68 -7.14
N TYR A 217 -2.24 -14.57 -6.47
CA TYR A 217 -2.98 -14.09 -5.31
C TYR A 217 -2.90 -12.57 -5.20
N THR A 218 -3.90 -11.98 -4.56
CA THR A 218 -4.00 -10.55 -4.28
C THR A 218 -4.10 -10.31 -2.78
N ILE A 219 -3.25 -9.43 -2.25
CA ILE A 219 -3.34 -8.97 -0.86
C ILE A 219 -4.14 -7.66 -0.83
N ARG A 220 -5.20 -7.64 -0.02
CA ARG A 220 -6.03 -6.48 0.27
C ARG A 220 -5.63 -5.93 1.64
N LEU A 221 -5.17 -4.68 1.68
CA LEU A 221 -4.77 -3.98 2.90
C LEU A 221 -5.70 -2.80 3.17
N SER A 222 -5.82 -2.40 4.44
CA SER A 222 -6.50 -1.16 4.80
C SER A 222 -5.74 0.04 4.22
N ASN A 223 -6.44 0.94 3.52
CA ASN A 223 -5.88 2.21 3.06
C ASN A 223 -5.95 3.31 4.14
N THR A 224 -5.96 2.92 5.41
CA THR A 224 -5.87 3.86 6.53
C THR A 224 -4.44 4.39 6.57
N ASN A 225 -4.26 5.70 6.75
CA ASN A 225 -2.94 6.36 6.76
C ASN A 225 -2.06 5.74 7.87
N ARG A 226 -1.28 4.70 7.54
CA ARG A 226 -0.60 3.85 8.52
C ARG A 226 0.49 4.57 9.33
N ARG A 227 0.94 5.76 8.90
CA ARG A 227 1.75 6.71 9.67
C ARG A 227 1.63 8.12 9.07
N SER A 228 0.56 8.86 9.34
CA SER A 228 0.67 10.33 9.29
C SER A 228 1.03 10.83 10.68
N ARG A 229 2.31 10.72 11.06
CA ARG A 229 2.89 11.91 11.66
C ARG A 229 2.78 12.94 10.57
N THR A 230 1.90 13.91 10.75
CA THR A 230 1.91 15.18 10.02
C THR A 230 3.32 15.74 10.13
N VAL A 231 4.19 15.35 9.19
CA VAL A 231 5.23 16.25 8.75
C VAL A 231 4.43 17.34 8.06
N GLY A 232 4.22 18.44 8.79
CA GLY A 232 3.66 19.65 8.20
C GLY A 232 4.48 19.94 6.95
N CYS A 233 3.84 19.87 5.79
CA CYS A 233 4.29 20.62 4.65
C CYS A 233 4.09 22.09 5.01
N SER A 234 5.10 22.66 5.66
CA SER A 234 5.39 24.09 5.58
C SER A 234 6.10 24.38 4.27
#